data_AF-A0A920P936-F1
#
_entry.id   AF-A0A920P936-F1
#
_cell.length_a   1.000
_cell.length_b   1.000
_cell.length_c   1.000
_cell.angle_alpha   90.00
_cell.angle_beta   90.00
_cell.angle_gamma   90.00
#
_symmetry.space_group_name_H-M   'P 1'
#
loop_
_entity.id
_entity.type
_entity.pdbx_description
1 polymer ?
#
loop_
_entity_poly.entity_id
_entity_poly.type
_entity_poly.pdbx_seq_one_letter_code
_entity_poly.pdbx_strand_id
1 'polypeptide(L)' 'MLLSRIFFSAVKKLDPYVSANIEEVLRAACAESDLKPREFFGLIRSAVTGRDATPPLFELMEVLGKDSTLLRLDKALSVL' A
#
# COMPACT_ATOMS: atom_id res chain seq x y z
N MET A 1 9.28 -6.66 -8.74
CA MET A 1 8.18 -7.63 -8.95
C MET A 1 6.91 -6.85 -9.34
N LEU A 2 6.04 -7.35 -10.23
CA LEU A 2 4.94 -6.57 -10.85
C LEU A 2 4.00 -5.87 -9.84
N LEU A 3 3.76 -6.53 -8.71
CA LEU A 3 2.86 -6.09 -7.63
C LEU A 3 3.22 -4.72 -7.04
N SER A 4 4.50 -4.49 -6.76
CA SER A 4 4.96 -3.26 -6.13
C SER A 4 4.87 -2.06 -7.08
N ARG A 5 4.90 -2.28 -8.40
CA ARG A 5 4.64 -1.24 -9.42
C ARG A 5 3.15 -0.91 -9.53
N ILE A 6 2.27 -1.91 -9.45
CA ILE A 6 0.81 -1.72 -9.45
C ILE A 6 0.41 -0.91 -8.21
N PHE A 7 0.89 -1.34 -7.04
CA PHE A 7 0.63 -0.66 -5.78
C PHE A 7 1.15 0.78 -5.79
N PHE A 8 2.40 1.00 -6.22
CA PHE A 8 2.97 2.34 -6.33
C PHE A 8 2.17 3.24 -7.28
N SER A 9 1.74 2.72 -8.43
CA SER A 9 0.90 3.44 -9.40
C SER A 9 -0.47 3.80 -8.81
N ALA A 10 -1.10 2.86 -8.10
CA ALA A 10 -2.38 3.06 -7.42
C ALA A 10 -2.27 4.16 -6.36
N VAL A 11 -1.26 4.07 -5.48
CA VAL A 11 -1.01 5.07 -4.43
C VAL A 11 -0.68 6.45 -5.03
N LYS A 12 0.07 6.51 -6.13
CA LYS A 12 0.44 7.78 -6.79
C LYS A 12 -0.77 8.53 -7.34
N LYS A 13 -1.83 7.83 -7.76
CA LYS A 13 -3.04 8.44 -8.33
C LYS A 13 -4.11 8.81 -7.29
N LEU A 14 -3.96 8.38 -6.03
CA LEU A 14 -4.91 8.68 -4.98
C LEU A 14 -4.97 10.19 -4.68
N ASP A 15 -6.12 10.78 -4.93
CA ASP A 15 -6.49 12.14 -4.56
C ASP A 15 -8.03 12.19 -4.44
N PRO A 16 -8.62 12.44 -3.26
CA PRO A 16 -7.97 12.75 -1.98
C PRO A 16 -7.29 11.53 -1.34
N TYR A 17 -6.21 11.77 -0.59
CA TYR A 17 -5.46 10.72 0.12
C TYR A 17 -6.05 10.44 1.51
N VAL A 18 -7.23 9.82 1.54
CA VAL A 18 -7.98 9.48 2.76
C VAL A 18 -8.24 7.98 2.85
N SER A 19 -8.38 7.44 4.06
CA SER A 19 -8.48 6.01 4.37
C SER A 19 -9.53 5.28 3.53
N ALA A 20 -10.73 5.85 3.37
CA ALA A 20 -11.80 5.25 2.57
C ALA A 20 -11.39 5.08 1.08
N ASN A 21 -10.76 6.10 0.49
CA ASN A 21 -10.31 6.05 -0.90
C ASN A 21 -9.11 5.12 -1.07
N ILE A 22 -8.19 5.13 -0.09
CA ILE A 22 -7.08 4.18 -0.03
C ILE A 22 -7.62 2.75 0.00
N GLU A 23 -8.58 2.45 0.87
CA GLU A 23 -9.18 1.13 0.99
C GLU A 23 -9.79 0.64 -0.32
N GLU A 24 -10.63 1.47 -0.95
CA GLU A 24 -11.31 1.14 -2.21
C GLU A 24 -10.30 0.79 -3.31
N VAL A 25 -9.33 1.69 -3.53
CA VAL A 25 -8.31 1.51 -4.58
C VAL A 25 -7.44 0.29 -4.32
N LEU A 26 -7.06 0.03 -3.07
CA LEU A 26 -6.22 -1.12 -2.74
C LEU A 26 -6.98 -2.44 -2.78
N ARG A 27 -8.29 -2.45 -2.49
CA ARG A 27 -9.13 -3.63 -2.68
C ARG A 27 -9.31 -3.94 -4.16
N ALA A 28 -9.51 -2.94 -5.02
CA ALA A 28 -9.55 -3.13 -6.46
C ALA A 28 -8.22 -3.69 -6.99
N ALA A 29 -7.08 -3.11 -6.58
CA ALA A 29 -5.76 -3.61 -6.93
C ALA A 29 -5.49 -5.04 -6.42
N CYS A 30 -6.03 -5.40 -5.25
CA CYS A 30 -5.95 -6.76 -4.72
C CYS A 30 -6.75 -7.75 -5.58
N ALA A 31 -7.93 -7.36 -6.04
CA ALA A 31 -8.79 -8.19 -6.90
C ALA A 31 -8.19 -8.42 -8.29
N GLU A 32 -7.41 -7.46 -8.80
CA GLU A 32 -6.64 -7.58 -10.04
C GLU A 32 -5.32 -8.35 -9.87
N SER A 33 -4.94 -8.67 -8.63
CA SER A 33 -3.72 -9.43 -8.34
C SER A 33 -4.01 -10.92 -8.16
N ASP A 34 -3.01 -11.77 -8.44
CA ASP A 34 -3.10 -13.22 -8.17
C ASP A 34 -2.92 -13.59 -6.68
N LEU A 35 -2.92 -12.61 -5.76
CA LEU A 35 -2.66 -12.82 -4.35
C LEU A 35 -3.93 -12.90 -3.51
N LYS A 36 -3.88 -13.68 -2.43
CA LYS A 36 -4.93 -13.63 -1.43
C LYS A 36 -4.88 -12.29 -0.69
N PRO A 37 -6.02 -11.75 -0.22
CA PRO A 37 -6.05 -10.50 0.52
C PRO A 37 -5.05 -10.43 1.68
N ARG A 38 -4.88 -11.54 2.41
CA ARG A 38 -3.91 -11.64 3.52
C ARG A 38 -2.47 -11.38 3.07
N GLU A 39 -2.08 -11.93 1.92
CA GLU A 39 -0.73 -11.79 1.37
C GLU A 39 -0.54 -10.38 0.81
N PHE A 40 -1.51 -9.90 0.04
CA PHE A 40 -1.49 -8.57 -0.56
C PHE A 40 -1.36 -7.46 0.50
N PHE A 41 -2.25 -7.44 1.48
CA PHE A 41 -2.22 -6.43 2.55
C PHE A 41 -1.08 -6.64 3.54
N GLY A 42 -0.59 -7.88 3.70
CA GLY A 42 0.62 -8.18 4.48
C GLY A 42 1.87 -7.55 3.86
N LEU A 43 2.04 -7.69 2.55
CA LEU A 43 3.15 -7.09 1.80
C LEU A 43 3.13 -5.56 1.87
N ILE A 44 1.97 -4.95 1.67
CA ILE A 44 1.81 -3.50 1.80
C ILE A 44 2.17 -3.03 3.20
N ARG A 45 1.63 -3.70 4.22
CA ARG A 45 1.91 -3.36 5.62
C ARG A 45 3.40 -3.44 5.93
N SER A 46 4.08 -4.50 5.49
CA SER A 46 5.52 -4.64 5.68
C SER A 46 6.28 -3.51 4.98
N ALA A 47 5.95 -3.21 3.72
CA ALA A 47 6.62 -2.14 2.96
C ALA A 47 6.40 -0.73 3.55
N VAL A 48 5.22 -0.45 4.09
CA VAL A 48 4.86 0.89 4.61
C VAL A 48 5.26 1.10 6.07
N THR A 49 5.27 0.03 6.88
CA THR A 49 5.43 0.14 8.34
C THR A 49 6.67 -0.57 8.89
N GLY A 50 7.22 -1.54 8.16
CA GLY A 50 8.29 -2.41 8.67
C GLY A 50 7.89 -3.27 9.87
N ARG A 51 6.58 -3.42 10.14
CA ARG A 51 6.03 -4.18 11.29
C ARG A 51 4.85 -5.04 10.86
N ASP A 52 4.78 -6.26 11.40
CA ASP A 52 3.71 -7.21 11.07
C ASP A 52 2.37 -6.91 11.76
N ALA A 53 2.39 -6.21 12.91
CA ALA A 53 1.20 -5.80 13.65
C ALA A 53 1.16 -4.27 13.82
N THR A 54 0.12 -3.64 13.29
CA THR A 54 -0.12 -2.19 13.33
C THR A 54 -1.62 -1.89 13.42
N PRO A 55 -2.02 -0.66 13.80
CA PRO A 55 -3.41 -0.18 13.68
C PRO A 55 -3.98 -0.35 12.24
N PRO A 56 -5.27 -0.04 12.00
CA PRO A 56 -5.89 -0.21 10.69
C PRO A 56 -5.03 0.39 9.56
N LEU A 57 -4.71 -0.43 8.54
CA LEU A 57 -3.69 -0.10 7.53
C LEU A 57 -3.98 1.22 6.83
N PHE A 58 -5.24 1.43 6.44
CA PHE A 58 -5.64 2.56 5.62
C PHE A 58 -5.64 3.87 6.41
N GLU A 59 -6.07 3.84 7.67
CA GLU A 59 -5.96 4.96 8.60
C GLU A 59 -4.50 5.31 8.90
N LEU A 60 -3.65 4.29 9.11
CA LEU A 60 -2.21 4.50 9.27
C LEU A 60 -1.63 5.18 8.03
N MET A 61 -1.99 4.72 6.83
CA MET A 61 -1.52 5.31 5.58
C MET A 61 -1.98 6.76 5.44
N GLU A 62 -3.25 7.07 5.76
CA GLU A 62 -3.77 8.44 5.78
C GLU A 62 -2.95 9.33 6.71
N VAL A 63 -2.70 8.91 7.96
CA VAL A 63 -1.88 9.64 8.94
C VAL A 63 -0.44 9.81 8.46
N LEU A 64 0.12 8.78 7.82
CA LEU A 64 1.48 8.80 7.30
C LEU A 64 1.65 9.77 6.13
N GLY A 65 0.60 9.92 5.33
CA GLY A 65 0.59 10.73 4.12
C GLY A 65 1.15 10.03 2.89
N LYS A 66 0.76 10.56 1.73
CA LYS A 66 1.07 10.01 0.40
C LYS A 66 2.56 9.96 0.10
N ASP A 67 3.28 11.06 0.32
CA ASP A 67 4.70 11.18 -0.03
C ASP A 67 5.56 10.21 0.77
N SER A 68 5.33 10.15 2.09
CA SER A 68 5.99 9.20 2.97
C SER A 68 5.72 7.75 2.57
N THR A 69 4.48 7.43 2.18
CA THR A 69 4.12 6.09 1.70
C THR A 69 4.88 5.75 0.43
N LEU A 70 4.86 6.62 -0.58
CA LEU A 70 5.57 6.41 -1.84
C LEU A 70 7.08 6.26 -1.64
N LEU A 71 7.69 7.06 -0.76
CA LEU A 71 9.11 6.95 -0.44
C LEU A 71 9.46 5.59 0.19
N ARG A 72 8.63 5.07 1.09
CA ARG A 72 8.85 3.77 1.72
C ARG A 72 8.70 2.63 0.73
N LEU A 73 7.74 2.74 -0.19
CA LEU A 73 7.57 1.77 -1.26
C LEU A 73 8.74 1.76 -2.23
N ASP A 74 9.26 2.92 -2.60
CA ASP A 74 10.43 3.04 -3.46
C ASP A 74 11.66 2.39 -2.82
N LYS A 75 11.85 2.59 -1.51
CA LYS A 75 12.88 1.89 -0.73
C LYS A 75 12.65 0.38 -0.73
N ALA A 76 11.46 -0.10 -0.40
CA ALA A 76 11.14 -1.52 -0.40
C ALA A 76 11.35 -2.18 -1.78
N LEU A 77 11.11 -1.42 -2.86
CA LEU A 77 11.37 -1.81 -4.23
C LEU A 77 12.85 -1.93 -4.58
N SER A 78 13.70 -1.09 -3.99
CA SER A 78 15.15 -1.07 -4.27
C SER A 78 15.95 -2.20 -3.61
N VAL A 79 15.38 -2.88 -2.60
CA VAL A 79 16.01 -3.99 -1.86
C VAL A 79 15.56 -5.38 -2.32
N LEU A 80 14.69 -5.45 -3.34
CA LEU A 80 14.16 -6.68 -3.94
C LEU A 80 14.70 -6.87 -5.36
#